data_AF-A0A3E0MWW4-F1
#
_entry.id   AF-A0A3E0MWW4-F1
#
_cell.length_a   1.000
_cell.length_b   1.000
_cell.length_c   1.000
_cell.angle_alpha   90.00
_cell.angle_beta   90.00
_cell.angle_gamma   90.00
#
_symmetry.space_group_name_H-M   'P 1'
#
loop_
_entity.id
_entity.type
_entity.pdbx_description
1 polymer ?
#
loop_
_entity_poly.entity_id
_entity_poly.type
_entity_poly.pdbx_seq_one_letter_code
_entity_poly.pdbx_strand_id
1 'polypeptide(L)'
;RRLREVLETPSNSEPDPQSYSDMAPPPDDHEYGQFGGGVPSTYDDGYPYTDIAEPAEVESGFDAGFSDGVLMRALGLIALHPPAALLVADEMLPDDSDRTANLLREVVALVRETPDMSTAALLGYWTNTDEGEALSAAAAKEVIDTENEINEHLVAILNKLSRDRRVNLLRTRAQELKSVPYTELSNEQKRELVSLTTEIRQLSGRD
;
A
#
# COMPACT_ATOMS: atom_id res chain seq x y z
N ARG A 1 -56.86 -7.18 21.43
CA ARG A 1 -57.41 -6.68 22.72
C ARG A 1 -57.05 -7.72 23.79
N ARG A 2 -56.37 -7.28 24.87
CA ARG A 2 -55.85 -8.03 26.05
C ARG A 2 -54.48 -8.72 25.82
N LEU A 3 -53.37 -8.18 26.34
CA LEU A 3 -52.87 -8.06 27.73
C LEU A 3 -52.16 -9.34 28.20
N ARG A 4 -50.83 -9.29 28.31
CA ARG A 4 -50.09 -9.51 29.59
C ARG A 4 -48.58 -9.35 29.39
N GLU A 5 -48.05 -8.30 29.99
CA GLU A 5 -46.71 -8.26 30.55
C GLU A 5 -46.54 -9.41 31.54
N VAL A 6 -45.35 -10.01 31.56
CA VAL A 6 -44.82 -10.72 32.72
C VAL A 6 -43.37 -10.28 32.89
N LEU A 7 -43.21 -9.30 33.78
CA LEU A 7 -42.01 -9.03 34.56
C LEU A 7 -41.85 -10.18 35.57
N GLU A 8 -40.72 -10.88 35.56
CA GLU A 8 -40.27 -11.69 36.69
C GLU A 8 -38.75 -11.49 36.90
N THR A 9 -38.40 -10.57 37.78
CA THR A 9 -37.37 -10.81 38.81
C THR A 9 -38.15 -11.01 40.12
N PRO A 10 -37.77 -11.96 41.00
CA PRO A 10 -36.61 -11.74 41.87
C PRO A 10 -35.86 -13.03 42.25
N SER A 11 -34.62 -12.92 42.72
CA SER A 11 -34.27 -13.41 44.06
C SER A 11 -32.80 -13.11 44.34
N ASN A 12 -32.63 -12.18 45.26
CA ASN A 12 -31.43 -11.91 46.02
C ASN A 12 -30.98 -13.19 46.74
N SER A 13 -29.67 -13.47 46.77
CA SER A 13 -29.02 -14.36 47.75
C SER A 13 -27.56 -13.95 47.86
N GLU A 14 -27.32 -12.94 48.68
CA GLU A 14 -26.05 -12.73 49.37
C GLU A 14 -25.67 -13.99 50.17
N PRO A 15 -24.38 -14.24 50.34
CA PRO A 15 -23.89 -14.57 51.67
C PRO A 15 -22.84 -13.56 52.16
N ASP A 16 -23.14 -13.03 53.34
CA ASP A 16 -22.37 -12.13 54.21
C ASP A 16 -21.21 -12.89 54.92
N PRO A 17 -20.39 -12.27 55.80
CA PRO A 17 -18.95 -12.08 55.63
C PRO A 17 -18.13 -13.03 56.53
N GLN A 18 -17.17 -13.77 55.95
CA GLN A 18 -16.22 -14.56 56.75
C GLN A 18 -15.02 -13.70 57.17
N SER A 19 -15.12 -13.17 58.39
CA SER A 19 -14.10 -13.13 59.45
C SER A 19 -12.68 -12.66 59.10
N TYR A 20 -12.39 -11.41 59.47
CA TYR A 20 -11.02 -10.89 59.65
C TYR A 20 -10.32 -11.59 60.82
N SER A 21 -9.30 -12.40 60.54
CA SER A 21 -8.25 -12.78 61.52
C SER A 21 -7.09 -13.45 60.80
N ASP A 22 -6.16 -12.65 60.26
CA ASP A 22 -4.71 -12.90 60.44
C ASP A 22 -3.92 -11.68 59.93
N MET A 23 -3.66 -10.72 60.83
CA MET A 23 -2.69 -9.66 60.60
C MET A 23 -1.32 -10.18 61.01
N ALA A 24 -0.42 -10.35 60.04
CA ALA A 24 1.01 -10.36 60.34
C ALA A 24 1.44 -8.91 60.68
N PRO A 25 2.20 -8.70 61.78
CA PRO A 25 2.55 -7.36 62.23
C PRO A 25 3.55 -6.69 61.28
N PRO A 26 3.55 -5.35 61.17
CA PRO A 26 4.61 -4.62 60.48
C PRO A 26 5.93 -4.75 61.26
N PRO A 27 7.08 -4.94 60.60
CA PRO A 27 8.36 -4.87 61.28
C PRO A 27 8.68 -3.43 61.72
N ASP A 28 9.20 -3.32 62.95
CA ASP A 28 9.55 -2.08 63.66
C ASP A 28 10.63 -1.23 62.97
N ASP A 29 10.46 0.09 63.09
CA ASP A 29 11.42 1.12 62.71
C ASP A 29 12.47 1.34 63.82
N HIS A 30 13.68 0.81 63.68
CA HIS A 30 14.90 1.27 64.37
C HIS A 30 16.14 0.79 63.60
N GLU A 31 17.30 1.44 63.52
CA GLU A 31 17.78 2.79 63.76
C GLU A 31 19.28 2.73 63.40
N TYR A 32 19.71 3.50 62.39
CA TYR A 32 21.02 4.17 62.23
C TYR A 32 22.28 3.39 61.79
N GLY A 33 22.79 3.84 60.63
CA GLY A 33 24.19 4.24 60.44
C GLY A 33 25.02 3.34 59.53
N GLN A 34 25.97 3.80 58.70
CA GLN A 34 26.51 5.13 58.46
C GLN A 34 27.63 5.00 57.38
N PHE A 35 27.61 5.90 56.40
CA PHE A 35 28.65 6.36 55.43
C PHE A 35 29.16 5.51 54.24
N GLY A 36 29.16 6.20 53.08
CA GLY A 36 29.96 5.97 51.87
C GLY A 36 29.08 5.88 50.62
N GLY A 37 28.62 6.95 49.98
CA GLY A 37 29.41 8.00 49.33
C GLY A 37 29.30 7.84 47.80
N GLY A 38 28.42 8.63 47.14
CA GLY A 38 28.30 8.66 45.67
C GLY A 38 26.98 9.26 45.18
N VAL A 39 27.06 10.44 44.57
CA VAL A 39 25.99 11.36 44.11
C VAL A 39 25.47 10.94 42.70
N PRO A 40 24.51 11.67 42.08
CA PRO A 40 23.06 11.48 42.09
C PRO A 40 22.51 10.75 40.85
N SER A 41 21.37 10.07 41.02
CA SER A 41 20.51 9.58 39.94
C SER A 41 19.96 10.78 39.15
N THR A 42 20.38 10.92 37.90
CA THR A 42 19.67 11.69 36.89
C THR A 42 18.47 10.86 36.43
N TYR A 43 17.29 11.48 36.48
CA TYR A 43 16.02 10.97 35.98
C TYR A 43 16.18 10.25 34.63
N ASP A 44 15.89 8.96 34.63
CA ASP A 44 15.63 8.15 33.44
C ASP A 44 14.12 8.16 33.21
N ASP A 45 13.64 9.18 32.51
CA ASP A 45 12.28 9.19 31.96
C ASP A 45 12.30 8.34 30.68
N GLY A 46 11.87 7.09 30.84
CA GLY A 46 11.70 6.15 29.74
C GLY A 46 10.66 6.66 28.74
N TYR A 47 11.12 7.17 27.60
CA TYR A 47 10.32 7.27 26.37
C TYR A 47 10.49 5.96 25.58
N PRO A 48 9.46 5.10 25.47
CA PRO A 48 9.58 3.85 24.72
C PRO A 48 9.20 4.11 23.25
N TYR A 49 10.00 4.87 22.51
CA TYR A 49 9.87 4.97 21.04
C TYR A 49 11.19 5.41 20.38
N THR A 50 12.27 4.67 20.63
CA THR A 50 13.49 4.77 19.83
C THR A 50 13.95 3.38 19.42
N ASP A 51 13.15 2.76 18.55
CA ASP A 51 13.63 1.67 17.69
C ASP A 51 12.83 1.68 16.38
N ILE A 52 12.79 2.84 15.72
CA ILE A 52 12.44 2.90 14.30
C ILE A 52 13.77 3.08 13.59
N ALA A 53 14.18 1.99 12.94
CA ALA A 53 15.35 1.87 12.08
C ALA A 53 15.68 3.17 11.34
N GLU A 54 16.98 3.47 11.27
CA GLU A 54 17.55 4.50 10.40
C GLU A 54 16.85 4.51 9.03
N PRO A 55 16.54 5.69 8.46
CA PRO A 55 16.02 5.74 7.11
C PRO A 55 17.15 5.27 6.20
N ALA A 56 17.05 4.02 5.73
CA ALA A 56 17.75 3.58 4.55
C ALA A 56 17.56 4.67 3.50
N GLU A 57 18.66 5.23 3.02
CA GLU A 57 18.69 6.20 1.93
C GLU A 57 17.79 5.65 0.82
N VAL A 58 16.61 6.25 0.66
CA VAL A 58 15.69 5.84 -0.39
C VAL A 58 16.36 6.34 -1.66
N GLU A 59 17.11 5.45 -2.31
CA GLU A 59 17.61 5.65 -3.67
C GLU A 59 16.43 6.13 -4.51
N SER A 60 16.38 7.44 -4.75
CA SER A 60 15.40 8.11 -5.60
C SER A 60 15.75 7.90 -7.07
N GLY A 61 16.17 6.68 -7.42
CA GLY A 61 16.38 6.16 -8.76
C GLY A 61 15.36 5.07 -9.07
N PHE A 62 14.12 5.28 -8.62
CA PHE A 62 13.05 4.29 -8.55
C PHE A 62 12.66 3.81 -9.97
N ASP A 63 13.25 2.70 -10.38
CA ASP A 63 12.60 1.62 -11.12
C ASP A 63 12.02 1.91 -12.51
N ALA A 64 12.37 3.03 -13.15
CA ALA A 64 11.91 3.39 -14.49
C ALA A 64 12.14 2.24 -15.51
N GLY A 65 13.28 1.56 -15.42
CA GLY A 65 13.61 0.41 -16.28
C GLY A 65 12.78 -0.85 -16.00
N PHE A 66 12.35 -1.07 -14.75
CA PHE A 66 11.45 -2.18 -14.42
C PHE A 66 10.02 -1.89 -14.88
N SER A 67 9.55 -0.64 -14.70
CA SER A 67 8.24 -0.24 -15.21
C SER A 67 8.18 -0.29 -16.74
N ASP A 68 9.25 0.12 -17.43
CA ASP A 68 9.33 0.07 -18.89
C ASP A 68 9.24 -1.36 -19.42
N GLY A 69 9.99 -2.32 -18.84
CA GLY A 69 9.91 -3.72 -19.23
C GLY A 69 8.52 -4.34 -19.01
N VAL A 70 7.83 -3.96 -17.94
CA VAL A 70 6.46 -4.43 -17.66
C VAL A 70 5.42 -3.78 -18.59
N LEU A 71 5.61 -2.51 -18.95
CA LEU A 71 4.77 -1.83 -19.95
C LEU A 71 4.97 -2.41 -21.35
N MET A 72 6.22 -2.68 -21.75
CA MET A 72 6.53 -3.37 -23.00
C MET A 72 5.91 -4.76 -23.05
N ARG A 73 5.86 -5.46 -21.91
CA ARG A 73 5.13 -6.73 -21.81
C ARG A 73 3.63 -6.55 -22.07
N ALA A 74 2.99 -5.57 -21.44
CA ALA A 74 1.58 -5.27 -21.69
C ALA A 74 1.31 -4.94 -23.17
N LEU A 75 2.20 -4.17 -23.81
CA LEU A 75 2.17 -3.88 -25.23
C LEU A 75 2.29 -5.15 -26.10
N GLY A 76 3.20 -6.06 -25.76
CA GLY A 76 3.36 -7.33 -26.45
C GLY A 76 2.10 -8.20 -26.39
N LEU A 77 1.44 -8.24 -25.22
CA LEU A 77 0.17 -8.94 -25.03
C LEU A 77 -0.95 -8.35 -25.91
N ILE A 78 -1.08 -7.02 -25.95
CA ILE A 78 -2.07 -6.35 -26.81
C ILE A 78 -1.73 -6.59 -28.28
N ALA A 79 -0.45 -6.59 -28.67
CA ALA A 79 -0.08 -6.87 -30.05
C ALA A 79 -0.46 -8.28 -30.49
N LEU A 80 -0.30 -9.30 -29.63
CA LEU A 80 -0.74 -10.67 -29.91
C LEU A 80 -2.26 -10.81 -30.00
N HIS A 81 -3.00 -10.07 -29.18
CA HIS A 81 -4.46 -10.09 -29.18
C HIS A 81 -5.02 -8.66 -28.99
N PRO A 82 -5.17 -7.88 -30.08
CA PRO A 82 -5.60 -6.48 -29.99
C PRO A 82 -6.88 -6.26 -29.18
N PRO A 83 -7.95 -7.07 -29.32
CA PRO A 83 -9.18 -6.90 -28.54
C PRO A 83 -8.99 -6.85 -27.02
N ALA A 84 -7.89 -7.38 -26.47
CA ALA A 84 -7.54 -7.26 -25.06
C ALA A 84 -7.47 -5.80 -24.57
N ALA A 85 -7.12 -4.85 -25.46
CA ALA A 85 -7.07 -3.42 -25.13
C ALA A 85 -8.43 -2.85 -24.67
N LEU A 86 -9.54 -3.49 -25.03
CA LEU A 86 -10.88 -3.08 -24.59
C LEU A 86 -11.14 -3.36 -23.11
N LEU A 87 -10.35 -4.25 -22.49
CA LEU A 87 -10.40 -4.53 -21.06
C LEU A 87 -9.63 -3.48 -20.23
N VAL A 88 -8.83 -2.65 -20.90
CA VAL A 88 -8.03 -1.63 -20.22
C VAL A 88 -8.92 -0.46 -19.87
N ALA A 89 -9.08 -0.18 -18.57
CA ALA A 89 -9.73 1.01 -18.05
C ALA A 89 -8.74 2.19 -17.99
N ASP A 90 -9.25 3.43 -18.04
CA ASP A 90 -8.40 4.63 -18.16
C ASP A 90 -7.52 4.84 -16.92
N GLU A 91 -8.00 4.45 -15.74
CA GLU A 91 -7.28 4.49 -14.46
C GLU A 91 -6.11 3.49 -14.39
N MET A 92 -6.07 2.50 -15.27
CA MET A 92 -4.96 1.56 -15.38
C MET A 92 -3.84 2.09 -16.27
N LEU A 93 -4.11 3.12 -17.09
CA LEU A 93 -3.15 3.63 -18.05
C LEU A 93 -2.09 4.51 -17.37
N PRO A 94 -0.82 4.37 -17.80
CA PRO A 94 0.26 5.13 -17.20
C PRO A 94 0.25 6.61 -17.59
N ASP A 95 0.49 7.56 -16.68
CA ASP A 95 0.56 9.00 -17.00
C ASP A 95 1.64 9.26 -18.06
N ASP A 96 1.49 10.34 -18.84
CA ASP A 96 2.37 10.70 -19.96
C ASP A 96 3.77 11.15 -19.50
N SER A 97 4.53 10.21 -18.95
CA SER A 97 5.88 10.45 -18.43
C SER A 97 6.98 9.85 -19.29
N ASP A 98 6.70 8.81 -20.08
CA ASP A 98 7.68 8.15 -20.94
C ASP A 98 7.11 7.67 -22.29
N ARG A 99 8.02 7.32 -23.22
CA ARG A 99 7.71 6.89 -24.59
C ARG A 99 6.84 5.63 -24.65
N THR A 100 7.12 4.64 -23.83
CA THR A 100 6.42 3.36 -23.77
C THR A 100 5.02 3.52 -23.17
N ALA A 101 4.89 4.37 -22.14
CA ALA A 101 3.61 4.74 -21.56
C ALA A 101 2.70 5.43 -22.60
N ASN A 102 3.26 6.36 -23.37
CA ASN A 102 2.54 7.02 -24.47
C ASN A 102 2.13 6.01 -25.56
N LEU A 103 3.05 5.12 -25.98
CA LEU A 103 2.74 4.09 -26.96
C LEU A 103 1.60 3.17 -26.50
N LEU A 104 1.58 2.78 -25.23
CA LEU A 104 0.47 1.99 -24.67
C LEU A 104 -0.87 2.72 -24.79
N ARG A 105 -0.91 4.03 -24.50
CA ARG A 105 -2.12 4.83 -24.65
C ARG A 105 -2.57 4.93 -26.11
N GLU A 106 -1.64 5.18 -27.03
CA GLU A 106 -1.94 5.26 -28.47
C GLU A 106 -2.46 3.94 -29.02
N VAL A 107 -1.84 2.81 -28.65
CA VAL A 107 -2.29 1.47 -29.02
C VAL A 107 -3.70 1.19 -28.48
N VAL A 108 -3.95 1.49 -27.20
CA VAL A 108 -5.28 1.30 -26.60
C VAL A 108 -6.33 2.18 -27.26
N ALA A 109 -6.01 3.44 -27.56
CA ALA A 109 -6.90 4.35 -28.27
C ALA A 109 -7.22 3.84 -29.68
N LEU A 110 -6.21 3.43 -30.45
CA LEU A 110 -6.39 2.92 -31.80
C LEU A 110 -7.29 1.67 -31.83
N VAL A 111 -7.06 0.72 -30.92
CA VAL A 111 -7.91 -0.48 -30.86
C VAL A 111 -9.33 -0.15 -30.43
N ARG A 112 -9.53 0.80 -29.51
CA ARG A 112 -10.89 1.24 -29.13
C ARG A 112 -11.63 1.88 -30.31
N GLU A 113 -10.93 2.58 -31.19
CA GLU A 113 -11.49 3.12 -32.44
C GLU A 113 -11.74 2.03 -33.49
N THR A 114 -10.97 0.94 -33.45
CA THR A 114 -11.06 -0.19 -34.40
C THR A 114 -11.05 -1.54 -33.69
N PRO A 115 -12.15 -1.93 -33.01
CA PRO A 115 -12.18 -3.11 -32.13
C PRO A 115 -11.85 -4.45 -32.80
N ASP A 116 -12.12 -4.58 -34.10
CA ASP A 116 -11.88 -5.80 -34.88
C ASP A 116 -10.49 -5.80 -35.55
N MET A 117 -9.57 -4.92 -35.13
CA MET A 117 -8.23 -4.83 -35.69
C MET A 117 -7.44 -6.11 -35.46
N SER A 118 -6.82 -6.64 -36.52
CA SER A 118 -5.93 -7.80 -36.44
C SER A 118 -4.54 -7.40 -35.95
N THR A 119 -3.77 -8.34 -35.40
CA THR A 119 -2.35 -8.14 -35.05
C THR A 119 -1.54 -7.57 -36.21
N ALA A 120 -1.75 -8.08 -37.43
CA ALA A 120 -1.05 -7.59 -38.61
C ALA A 120 -1.41 -6.13 -38.95
N ALA A 121 -2.67 -5.75 -38.77
CA ALA A 121 -3.10 -4.37 -38.97
C ALA A 121 -2.54 -3.43 -37.90
N LEU A 122 -2.53 -3.86 -36.63
CA LEU A 122 -1.92 -3.11 -35.53
C LEU A 122 -0.43 -2.88 -35.78
N LEU A 123 0.35 -3.94 -35.99
CA LEU A 123 1.79 -3.83 -36.27
C LEU A 123 2.05 -3.05 -37.57
N GLY A 124 1.18 -3.21 -38.56
CA GLY A 124 1.19 -2.46 -39.82
C GLY A 124 1.13 -0.95 -39.62
N TYR A 125 0.33 -0.48 -38.65
CA TYR A 125 0.14 0.94 -38.36
C TYR A 125 1.45 1.64 -37.93
N TRP A 126 2.29 0.97 -37.15
CA TRP A 126 3.60 1.48 -36.69
C TRP A 126 4.78 1.01 -37.55
N THR A 127 4.56 0.53 -38.78
CA THR A 127 5.66 0.07 -39.64
C THR A 127 6.67 1.18 -39.93
N ASN A 128 7.97 0.86 -39.91
CA ASN A 128 9.09 1.80 -40.10
C ASN A 128 9.23 2.86 -39.00
N THR A 129 8.78 2.55 -37.79
CA THR A 129 9.01 3.36 -36.57
C THR A 129 9.73 2.50 -35.53
N ASP A 130 10.53 3.11 -34.65
CA ASP A 130 11.17 2.32 -33.58
C ASP A 130 10.12 1.75 -32.61
N GLU A 131 8.99 2.46 -32.43
CA GLU A 131 7.84 1.99 -31.67
C GLU A 131 7.29 0.68 -32.25
N GLY A 132 7.15 0.60 -33.58
CA GLY A 132 6.69 -0.61 -34.26
C GLY A 132 7.69 -1.76 -34.17
N GLU A 133 9.00 -1.47 -34.24
CA GLU A 133 10.05 -2.48 -34.02
C GLU A 133 10.00 -3.00 -32.58
N ALA A 134 9.87 -2.11 -31.59
CA ALA A 134 9.77 -2.47 -30.18
C ALA A 134 8.49 -3.27 -29.88
N LEU A 135 7.34 -2.85 -30.43
CA LEU A 135 6.05 -3.54 -30.30
C LEU A 135 6.10 -4.95 -30.91
N SER A 136 6.67 -5.08 -32.11
CA SER A 136 6.86 -6.37 -32.77
C SER A 136 7.79 -7.28 -31.96
N ALA A 137 8.90 -6.75 -31.45
CA ALA A 137 9.83 -7.49 -30.62
C ALA A 137 9.22 -7.91 -29.26
N ALA A 138 8.34 -7.10 -28.68
CA ALA A 138 7.61 -7.46 -27.47
C ALA A 138 6.60 -8.58 -27.73
N ALA A 139 5.80 -8.47 -28.80
CA ALA A 139 4.86 -9.51 -29.18
C ALA A 139 5.55 -10.87 -29.41
N ALA A 140 6.72 -10.86 -30.04
CA ALA A 140 7.51 -12.07 -30.31
C ALA A 140 8.08 -12.75 -29.05
N LYS A 141 8.16 -12.05 -27.91
CA LYS A 141 8.65 -12.62 -26.65
C LYS A 141 7.57 -13.31 -25.83
N GLU A 142 6.31 -12.98 -26.06
CA GLU A 142 5.22 -13.55 -25.29
C GLU A 142 4.90 -14.97 -25.79
N VAL A 143 4.87 -15.91 -24.85
CA VAL A 143 4.52 -17.32 -25.10
C VAL A 143 3.29 -17.61 -24.26
N ILE A 144 2.11 -17.39 -24.84
CA ILE A 144 0.81 -17.62 -24.21
C ILE A 144 -0.08 -18.34 -25.21
N ASP A 145 -0.77 -19.37 -24.75
CA ASP A 145 -1.45 -20.32 -25.62
C ASP A 145 -2.92 -19.93 -25.89
N THR A 146 -3.53 -19.08 -25.05
CA THR A 146 -4.94 -18.70 -25.18
C THR A 146 -5.22 -17.21 -25.03
N GLU A 147 -6.26 -16.72 -25.71
CA GLU A 147 -6.72 -15.32 -25.61
C GLU A 147 -7.17 -14.96 -24.19
N ASN A 148 -7.78 -15.91 -23.46
CA ASN A 148 -8.20 -15.70 -22.07
C ASN A 148 -7.00 -15.46 -21.14
N GLU A 149 -5.92 -16.23 -21.30
CA GLU A 149 -4.69 -16.03 -20.52
C GLU A 149 -4.05 -14.68 -20.85
N ILE A 150 -4.07 -14.26 -22.12
CA ILE A 150 -3.60 -12.91 -22.52
C ILE A 150 -4.40 -11.83 -21.79
N ASN A 151 -5.73 -11.95 -21.79
CA ASN A 151 -6.64 -11.00 -21.15
C ASN A 151 -6.42 -10.92 -19.64
N GLU A 152 -6.37 -12.06 -18.95
CA GLU A 152 -6.12 -12.13 -17.51
C GLU A 152 -4.76 -11.53 -17.15
N HIS A 153 -3.72 -11.87 -17.92
CA HIS A 153 -2.38 -11.40 -17.67
C HIS A 153 -2.24 -9.89 -17.91
N LEU A 154 -2.81 -9.36 -19.00
CA LEU A 154 -2.82 -7.94 -19.29
C LEU A 154 -3.46 -7.15 -18.13
N VAL A 155 -4.66 -7.57 -17.71
CA VAL A 155 -5.40 -6.93 -16.62
C VAL A 155 -4.63 -7.01 -15.31
N ALA A 156 -4.00 -8.16 -15.01
CA ALA A 156 -3.19 -8.32 -13.80
C ALA A 156 -1.97 -7.40 -13.79
N ILE A 157 -1.24 -7.29 -14.92
CA ILE A 157 -0.09 -6.41 -15.06
C ILE A 157 -0.49 -4.95 -14.85
N LEU A 158 -1.51 -4.48 -15.56
CA LEU A 158 -1.89 -3.07 -15.53
C LEU A 158 -2.50 -2.65 -14.18
N ASN A 159 -3.29 -3.54 -13.54
CA ASN A 159 -3.76 -3.30 -12.17
C ASN A 159 -2.60 -3.21 -11.18
N LYS A 160 -1.59 -4.10 -11.31
CA LYS A 160 -0.40 -4.05 -10.47
C LYS A 160 0.34 -2.72 -10.66
N LEU A 161 0.59 -2.30 -11.89
CA LEU A 161 1.27 -1.05 -12.19
C LEU A 161 0.51 0.17 -11.65
N SER A 162 -0.80 0.23 -11.85
CA SER A 162 -1.66 1.31 -11.33
C SER A 162 -1.61 1.38 -9.81
N ARG A 163 -1.71 0.23 -9.13
CA ARG A 163 -1.59 0.14 -7.67
C ARG A 163 -0.21 0.56 -7.17
N ASP A 164 0.86 0.06 -7.79
CA ASP A 164 2.23 0.36 -7.39
C ASP A 164 2.52 1.87 -7.57
N ARG A 165 2.03 2.48 -8.65
CA ARG A 165 2.08 3.95 -8.81
C ARG A 165 1.34 4.66 -7.69
N ARG A 166 0.09 4.28 -7.41
CA ARG A 166 -0.70 4.92 -6.36
C ARG A 166 0.03 4.86 -5.02
N VAL A 167 0.57 3.70 -4.68
CA VAL A 167 1.40 3.52 -3.47
C VAL A 167 2.62 4.46 -3.48
N ASN A 168 3.32 4.59 -4.61
CA ASN A 168 4.47 5.48 -4.72
C ASN A 168 4.09 6.96 -4.54
N LEU A 169 2.99 7.43 -5.15
CA LEU A 169 2.49 8.80 -4.95
C LEU A 169 2.17 9.08 -3.48
N LEU A 170 1.47 8.16 -2.81
CA LEU A 170 1.16 8.27 -1.39
C LEU A 170 2.43 8.28 -0.53
N ARG A 171 3.43 7.46 -0.87
CA ARG A 171 4.72 7.40 -0.17
C ARG A 171 5.50 8.70 -0.31
N THR A 172 5.59 9.26 -1.52
CA THR A 172 6.23 10.55 -1.77
C THR A 172 5.58 11.63 -0.92
N ARG A 173 4.25 11.72 -0.92
CA ARG A 173 3.52 12.69 -0.10
C ARG A 173 3.74 12.49 1.40
N ALA A 174 3.72 11.25 1.87
CA ALA A 174 4.01 10.94 3.27
C ALA A 174 5.44 11.34 3.66
N GLN A 175 6.40 11.16 2.75
CA GLN A 175 7.80 11.55 2.97
C GLN A 175 7.96 13.08 3.04
N GLU A 176 7.27 13.83 2.18
CA GLU A 176 7.23 15.29 2.26
C GLU A 176 6.73 15.76 3.63
N LEU A 177 5.64 15.19 4.13
CA LEU A 177 5.10 15.55 5.45
C LEU A 177 6.06 15.17 6.59
N LYS A 178 6.77 14.04 6.47
CA LYS A 178 7.75 13.58 7.47
C LYS A 178 9.04 14.39 7.47
N SER A 179 9.32 15.16 6.42
CA SER A 179 10.49 16.05 6.38
C SER A 179 10.39 17.23 7.34
N VAL A 180 9.17 17.53 7.81
CA VAL A 180 8.89 18.55 8.84
C VAL A 180 8.70 17.85 10.20
N PRO A 181 9.29 18.37 11.29
CA PRO A 181 9.08 17.81 12.62
C PRO A 181 7.58 17.70 12.97
N TYR A 182 7.17 16.58 13.57
CA TYR A 182 5.75 16.33 13.87
C TYR A 182 5.11 17.41 14.75
N THR A 183 5.89 18.08 15.60
CA THR A 183 5.44 19.19 16.46
C THR A 183 5.06 20.43 15.66
N GLU A 184 5.65 20.61 14.48
CA GLU A 184 5.46 21.76 13.59
C GLU A 184 4.39 21.51 12.52
N LEU A 185 3.94 20.26 12.37
CA LEU A 185 2.82 19.92 11.50
C LEU A 185 1.50 20.48 12.06
N SER A 186 0.71 21.07 11.15
CA SER A 186 -0.68 21.43 11.44
C SER A 186 -1.53 20.18 11.75
N ASN A 187 -2.66 20.38 12.44
CA ASN A 187 -3.60 19.30 12.72
C ASN A 187 -4.10 18.60 11.45
N GLU A 188 -4.22 19.33 10.34
CA GLU A 188 -4.61 18.77 9.05
C GLU A 188 -3.52 17.85 8.48
N GLN A 189 -2.27 18.32 8.46
CA GLN A 189 -1.13 17.51 7.99
C GLN A 189 -0.91 16.24 8.83
N LYS A 190 -1.18 16.31 10.15
CA LYS A 190 -1.14 15.13 11.02
C LYS A 190 -2.20 14.09 10.64
N ARG A 191 -3.43 14.55 10.35
CA ARG A 191 -4.52 13.68 9.88
C ARG A 191 -4.21 13.10 8.51
N GLU A 192 -3.71 13.92 7.60
CA GLU A 192 -3.25 13.50 6.27
C GLU A 192 -2.21 12.39 6.37
N LEU A 193 -1.17 12.56 7.20
CA LEU A 193 -0.11 11.56 7.38
C LEU A 193 -0.63 10.20 7.88
N VAL A 194 -1.58 10.21 8.82
CA VAL A 194 -2.23 8.98 9.31
C VAL A 194 -3.05 8.32 8.20
N SER A 195 -3.81 9.10 7.43
CA SER A 195 -4.60 8.62 6.29
C SER A 195 -3.70 7.99 5.23
N LEU A 196 -2.65 8.69 4.79
CA LEU A 196 -1.69 8.20 3.80
C LEU A 196 -1.01 6.90 4.26
N THR A 197 -0.59 6.82 5.52
CA THR A 197 0.07 5.61 6.06
C THR A 197 -0.89 4.41 6.08
N THR A 198 -2.16 4.65 6.39
CA THR A 198 -3.20 3.61 6.39
C THR A 198 -3.49 3.12 4.98
N GLU A 199 -3.65 4.04 4.03
CA GLU A 199 -3.93 3.72 2.62
C GLU A 199 -2.75 2.98 1.96
N ILE A 200 -1.51 3.37 2.25
CA ILE A 200 -0.30 2.68 1.78
C ILE A 200 -0.31 1.22 2.25
N ARG A 201 -0.67 0.94 3.51
CA ARG A 201 -0.72 -0.43 4.06
C ARG A 201 -1.78 -1.27 3.35
N GLN A 202 -2.98 -0.72 3.16
CA GLN A 202 -4.09 -1.38 2.47
C GLN A 202 -3.72 -1.73 1.03
N LEU A 203 -3.11 -0.79 0.29
CA LEU A 203 -2.74 -1.01 -1.11
C LEU A 203 -1.49 -1.88 -1.27
N SER A 204 -0.59 -1.92 -0.29
CA SER A 204 0.61 -2.77 -0.33
C SER A 204 0.34 -4.22 0.09
N GLY A 205 -0.89 -4.53 0.55
CA GLY A 205 -1.30 -5.91 0.88
C GLY A 205 -0.59 -6.49 2.11
N ARG A 206 -0.30 -5.66 3.11
CA ARG A 206 0.30 -6.11 4.38
C ARG A 206 -0.74 -6.05 5.51
N ASP A 207 -1.52 -7.12 5.62
CA ASP A 207 -2.16 -7.54 6.87
C ASP A 207 -1.29 -8.60 7.55
#